data_AF-A0A6A3QS83-F1
#
_entry.id   AF-A0A6A3QS83-F1
#
_cell.length_a   1.000
_cell.length_b   1.000
_cell.length_c   1.000
_cell.angle_alpha   90.00
_cell.angle_beta   90.00
_cell.angle_gamma   90.00
#
_symmetry.space_group_name_H-M   'P 1'
#
loop_
_entity.id
_entity.type
_entity.pdbx_description
1 polymer ?
#
loop_
_entity_poly.entity_id
_entity_poly.type
_entity_poly.pdbx_seq_one_letter_code
_entity_poly.pdbx_strand_id
1 'polypeptide(L)'
;MTEVEGDDKDEDVAAPNATAPSRGQSQTLTIFNDEVVPLQHEVTTETTIVPAPSHSMITRSRTRHIEETTDPEEAEGRKKQIVPL
;
A
#
# COMPACT_ATOMS: atom_id res chain seq x y z
N MET A 1 -3.17 -36.21 6.83
CA MET A 1 -4.14 -35.74 7.82
C MET A 1 -4.12 -34.22 7.73
N THR A 2 -5.13 -33.71 7.05
CA THR A 2 -5.72 -32.37 7.18
C THR A 2 -6.11 -32.20 8.67
N GLU A 3 -6.19 -31.05 9.33
CA GLU A 3 -6.96 -29.79 9.18
C GLU A 3 -6.40 -28.87 10.30
N VAL A 4 -6.21 -27.57 10.16
CA VAL A 4 -7.28 -26.59 10.41
C VAL A 4 -6.88 -25.25 9.79
N GLU A 5 -7.65 -24.86 8.80
CA GLU A 5 -7.72 -23.51 8.29
C GLU A 5 -8.54 -22.71 9.31
N GLY A 6 -7.86 -21.87 10.08
CA GLY A 6 -8.50 -20.82 10.86
C GLY A 6 -8.55 -19.56 10.02
N ASP A 7 -9.32 -19.63 8.93
CA ASP A 7 -9.85 -18.43 8.28
C ASP A 7 -10.90 -17.85 9.21
N ASP A 8 -10.56 -16.75 9.87
CA ASP A 8 -11.56 -15.78 10.30
C ASP A 8 -10.88 -14.43 10.55
N LYS A 9 -10.51 -13.78 9.45
CA LYS A 9 -10.43 -12.33 9.45
C LYS A 9 -11.81 -11.85 9.00
N ASP A 10 -12.77 -11.94 9.92
CA ASP A 10 -13.89 -11.02 10.02
C ASP A 10 -13.32 -9.59 10.07
N GLU A 11 -12.87 -9.11 8.92
CA GLU A 11 -12.82 -7.69 8.64
C GLU A 11 -14.25 -7.24 8.81
N ASP A 12 -14.51 -6.60 9.94
CA ASP A 12 -15.71 -5.86 10.27
C ASP A 12 -15.95 -4.86 9.14
N VAL A 13 -16.56 -5.36 8.06
CA VAL A 13 -17.11 -4.58 6.98
C VAL A 13 -18.22 -3.83 7.67
N ALA A 14 -17.90 -2.59 8.07
CA ALA A 14 -18.89 -1.63 8.49
C ALA A 14 -19.94 -1.61 7.39
N ALA A 15 -21.06 -2.29 7.64
CA ALA A 15 -22.17 -2.35 6.71
C ALA A 15 -22.48 -0.89 6.37
N PRO A 16 -22.53 -0.50 5.08
CA PRO A 16 -22.85 0.87 4.72
C PRO A 16 -24.12 1.20 5.49
N ASN A 17 -24.02 2.23 6.33
CA ASN A 17 -25.06 2.66 7.26
C ASN A 17 -26.33 2.85 6.45
N ALA A 18 -27.14 1.79 6.42
CA ALA A 18 -28.37 1.72 5.69
C ALA A 18 -29.28 2.71 6.41
N THR A 19 -29.22 3.95 5.96
CA THR A 19 -30.03 5.02 6.50
C THR A 19 -31.40 4.76 5.90
N ALA A 20 -32.16 3.89 6.56
CA ALA A 20 -33.57 3.76 6.28
C ALA A 20 -34.15 5.18 6.34
N PRO A 21 -34.89 5.63 5.31
CA PRO A 21 -35.57 6.91 5.39
C PRO A 21 -36.37 6.90 6.69
N SER A 22 -36.14 7.90 7.54
CA SER A 22 -36.80 7.96 8.85
C SER A 22 -38.31 7.86 8.59
N ARG A 23 -38.94 6.82 9.16
CA ARG A 23 -40.38 6.55 9.03
C ARG A 23 -41.12 7.68 9.74
N GLY A 24 -41.30 8.79 9.02
CA GLY A 24 -41.70 10.07 9.60
C GLY A 24 -41.11 11.32 8.93
N GLN A 25 -40.34 11.21 7.84
CA GLN A 25 -39.96 12.37 7.02
C GLN A 25 -41.20 12.97 6.35
N SER A 26 -41.97 13.75 7.11
CA SER A 26 -42.94 14.69 6.56
C SER A 26 -42.15 15.86 6.01
N GLN A 27 -42.08 15.98 4.69
CA GLN A 27 -41.55 17.19 4.05
C GLN A 27 -42.54 18.33 4.34
N THR A 28 -42.21 19.20 5.31
CA THR A 28 -43.02 20.38 5.61
C THR A 28 -42.94 21.32 4.41
N LEU A 29 -44.04 21.43 3.67
CA LEU A 29 -44.16 22.32 2.52
C LEU A 29 -44.28 23.78 3.00
N THR A 30 -43.27 24.59 2.74
CA THR A 30 -43.32 26.03 3.02
C THR A 30 -44.00 26.73 1.84
N ILE A 31 -45.21 27.26 2.06
CA ILE A 31 -45.98 28.00 1.05
C ILE A 31 -45.68 29.49 1.23
N PHE A 32 -45.29 30.18 0.15
CA PHE A 32 -45.06 31.63 0.15
C PHE A 32 -45.93 32.29 -0.93
N ASN A 33 -46.86 33.16 -0.54
CA ASN A 33 -47.80 33.83 -1.46
C ASN A 33 -48.51 32.87 -2.44
N ASP A 34 -49.05 31.75 -1.94
CA ASP A 34 -49.69 30.70 -2.72
C ASP A 34 -48.79 29.97 -3.74
N GLU A 35 -47.49 30.29 -3.78
CA GLU A 35 -46.49 29.58 -4.56
C GLU A 35 -45.86 28.44 -3.72
N VAL A 36 -45.85 27.25 -4.31
CA VAL A 36 -45.23 26.07 -3.72
C VAL A 36 -43.73 26.14 -3.98
N VAL A 37 -42.95 26.45 -2.94
CA VAL A 37 -41.49 26.44 -3.03
C VAL A 37 -41.00 25.01 -2.82
N PRO A 38 -40.31 24.38 -3.79
CA PRO A 38 -39.77 23.04 -3.61
C PRO A 38 -38.76 23.04 -2.46
N LEU A 39 -38.91 22.09 -1.53
CA LEU A 39 -37.92 21.85 -0.49
C LEU A 39 -36.62 21.42 -1.18
N GLN A 40 -35.55 22.20 -1.01
CA GLN A 40 -34.25 21.81 -1.54
C GLN A 40 -33.78 20.56 -0.79
N HIS A 41 -33.72 19.42 -1.48
CA HIS A 41 -33.12 18.20 -0.94
C HIS A 41 -31.64 18.19 -1.31
N GLU A 42 -30.80 17.70 -0.41
CA GLU A 42 -29.40 17.46 -0.70
C GLU A 42 -29.30 16.29 -1.67
N VAL A 43 -28.78 16.55 -2.88
CA VAL A 43 -28.42 15.49 -3.82
C VAL A 43 -27.04 14.99 -3.42
N THR A 44 -26.99 13.93 -2.62
CA THR A 44 -25.73 13.27 -2.28
C THR A 44 -25.37 12.31 -3.41
N THR A 45 -24.41 12.71 -4.25
CA THR A 45 -23.88 11.81 -5.28
C THR A 45 -22.98 10.77 -4.61
N GLU A 46 -23.35 9.50 -4.74
CA GLU A 46 -22.50 8.38 -4.35
C GLU A 46 -21.27 8.36 -5.27
N THR A 47 -20.09 8.63 -4.71
CA THR A 47 -18.82 8.65 -5.43
C THR A 47 -17.91 7.55 -4.90
N THR A 48 -17.48 6.65 -5.78
CA THR A 48 -16.53 5.59 -5.44
C THR A 48 -15.12 6.16 -5.45
N ILE A 49 -14.43 6.12 -4.30
CA ILE A 49 -13.03 6.57 -4.21
C ILE A 49 -12.13 5.49 -4.79
N VAL A 50 -11.60 5.72 -5.99
CA VAL A 50 -10.61 4.83 -6.62
C VAL A 50 -9.22 5.13 -6.04
N PRO A 51 -8.52 4.14 -5.47
CA PRO A 51 -7.15 4.33 -5.01
C PRO A 51 -6.22 4.75 -6.16
N ALA A 52 -5.24 5.61 -5.87
CA ALA A 52 -4.27 6.02 -6.87
C ALA A 52 -3.45 4.82 -7.38
N PRO A 53 -3.07 4.78 -8.67
CA PRO A 53 -2.17 3.76 -9.20
C PRO A 53 -0.86 3.71 -8.41
N SER A 54 -0.46 2.52 -7.98
CA SER A 54 0.77 2.32 -7.21
C SER A 54 2.01 2.32 -8.10
N HIS A 55 3.11 2.87 -7.60
CA HIS A 55 4.39 2.92 -8.33
C HIS A 55 5.17 1.62 -8.16
N SER A 56 5.82 1.17 -9.24
CA SER A 56 6.69 -0.01 -9.23
C SER A 56 7.95 0.26 -8.39
N MET A 57 8.24 -0.64 -7.44
CA MET A 57 9.48 -0.59 -6.68
C MET A 57 10.62 -1.15 -7.50
N ILE A 58 11.66 -0.36 -7.76
CA ILE A 58 12.87 -0.80 -8.45
C ILE A 58 14.00 -0.93 -7.42
N THR A 59 14.37 -2.16 -7.08
CA THR A 59 15.54 -2.44 -6.23
C THR A 59 16.78 -2.63 -7.09
N ARG A 60 17.89 -1.94 -6.75
CA ARG A 60 19.19 -2.18 -7.37
C ARG A 60 20.23 -2.50 -6.31
N SER A 61 20.85 -3.67 -6.43
CA SER A 61 22.02 -4.03 -5.64
C SER A 61 23.21 -3.16 -6.05
N ARG A 62 23.87 -2.54 -5.08
CA ARG A 62 25.13 -1.80 -5.30
C ARG A 62 26.30 -2.65 -4.85
N THR A 63 27.22 -2.95 -5.76
CA THR A 63 28.49 -3.62 -5.44
C THR A 63 29.60 -2.59 -5.21
N ARG A 64 30.53 -2.88 -4.29
CA ARG A 64 31.77 -2.10 -4.05
C ARG A 64 32.97 -3.00 -4.31
N HIS A 65 34.02 -2.46 -4.92
CA HIS A 65 35.29 -3.16 -5.11
C HIS A 65 36.07 -3.16 -3.78
N ILE A 66 36.68 -4.29 -3.46
CA ILE A 66 37.63 -4.42 -2.35
C ILE A 66 38.96 -4.77 -3.01
N GLU A 67 39.98 -3.97 -2.75
CA GLU A 67 41.34 -4.27 -3.19
C GLU A 67 41.87 -5.45 -2.37
N GLU A 68 42.35 -6.48 -3.07
CA GLU A 68 42.99 -7.63 -2.45
C GLU A 68 44.40 -7.25 -2.03
N THR A 69 44.69 -7.29 -0.73
CA THR A 69 46.03 -7.05 -0.20
C THR A 69 46.74 -8.37 0.02
N THR A 70 47.68 -8.72 -0.85
CA THR A 70 48.66 -9.80 -0.59
C THR A 70 49.67 -9.35 0.46
N ASP A 71 49.94 -10.19 1.45
CA ASP A 71 51.00 -9.94 2.44
C ASP A 71 52.37 -9.94 1.75
N PRO A 72 53.18 -8.87 1.87
CA PRO A 72 54.52 -8.85 1.29
C PRO A 72 55.41 -10.03 1.73
N GLU A 73 55.16 -10.64 2.90
CA GLU A 73 55.91 -11.82 3.35
C GLU A 73 55.62 -13.07 2.51
N GLU A 74 54.39 -13.23 1.98
CA GLU A 74 54.07 -14.31 1.03
C GLU A 74 54.69 -14.09 -0.37
N ALA A 75 54.95 -12.82 -0.74
CA ALA A 75 55.53 -12.48 -2.04
C ALA A 75 57.04 -12.74 -2.12
N GLU A 76 57.75 -12.85 -0.99
CA GLU A 76 59.19 -13.12 -0.95
C GLU A 76 59.49 -14.63 -1.05
N GLY A 77 59.05 -15.24 -2.15
CA GLY A 77 59.49 -16.57 -2.56
C GLY A 77 60.98 -16.59 -2.93
N ARG A 78 61.85 -16.77 -1.93
CA ARG A 78 63.23 -17.33 -2.00
C ARG A 78 63.78 -17.68 -3.39
N LYS A 79 64.53 -16.74 -3.97
CA LYS A 79 65.45 -16.94 -5.11
C LYS A 79 66.61 -17.88 -4.72
N LYS A 80 66.63 -19.11 -5.24
CA LYS A 80 67.79 -20.03 -5.13
C LYS A 80 68.70 -19.86 -6.34
N GLN A 81 69.93 -19.39 -6.13
CA GLN A 81 70.96 -19.37 -7.17
C GLN A 81 71.65 -20.75 -7.22
N ILE A 82 71.55 -21.44 -8.34
CA ILE A 82 72.27 -22.68 -8.61
C ILE A 82 73.56 -22.31 -9.34
N VAL A 83 74.71 -22.61 -8.74
CA VAL A 83 76.03 -22.53 -9.39
C VAL A 83 76.43 -23.95 -9.80
N PRO A 84 76.59 -24.26 -11.10
CA PRO A 84 77.13 -25.55 -11.53
C PRO A 84 78.64 -25.61 -11.27
N LEU A 85 79.11 -26.76 -10.75
CA LEU A 85 80.53 -27.13 -10.66
C LEU A 85 81.03 -27.75 -11.97
#